data_AF-A0A556RVA9-F1
#
_entry.id   AF-A0A556RVA9-F1
#
_cell.length_a   1.000
_cell.length_b   1.000
_cell.length_c   1.000
_cell.angle_alpha   90.00
_cell.angle_beta   90.00
_cell.angle_gamma   90.00
#
_symmetry.space_group_name_H-M   'P 1'
#
loop_
_entity.id
_entity.type
_entity.pdbx_description
1 polymer ?
#
loop_
_entity_poly.entity_id
_entity_poly.type
_entity_poly.pdbx_seq_one_letter_code
_entity_poly.pdbx_strand_id
1 'polypeptide(L)'
;MNVGFLGFNNKIYTEQNFFEKLSEYYQLIKRESPNAKLLEQIAFALVIESTKGKFKKIPETYNHRVLSTRESDDNFEFDTKNIHFITKFKPWKKLEKNIIKWAIFNNGSHIYLYRNLWLDYASKIEGFEIFCMEKPLTVKQLVGMEMHVVRCFNEKLTH
;
A
#
# COMPACT_ATOMS: atom_id res chain seq x y z
N MET A 1 12.34 6.95 -2.43
CA MET A 1 12.02 5.76 -1.60
C MET A 1 10.51 5.78 -1.38
N ASN A 2 9.75 4.80 -1.87
CA ASN A 2 8.30 4.76 -1.59
C ASN A 2 8.07 3.90 -0.34
N VAL A 3 7.96 4.56 0.80
CA VAL A 3 8.00 3.89 2.10
C VAL A 3 6.60 3.77 2.67
N GLY A 4 6.09 2.55 2.81
CA GLY A 4 4.82 2.27 3.47
C GLY A 4 4.93 2.13 4.98
N PHE A 5 6.16 1.92 5.47
CA PHE A 5 6.44 1.70 6.88
C PHE A 5 7.78 2.31 7.28
N LEU A 6 7.76 3.16 8.29
CA LEU A 6 8.95 3.78 8.89
C LEU A 6 8.89 3.58 10.41
N GLY A 7 9.96 3.08 10.99
CA GLY A 7 10.21 3.17 12.42
C GLY A 7 11.19 4.30 12.70
N PHE A 8 10.91 5.13 13.69
CA PHE A 8 11.82 6.19 14.13
C PHE A 8 12.02 6.14 15.64
N ASN A 9 13.18 6.63 16.08
CA ASN A 9 13.47 6.77 17.50
C ASN A 9 13.09 8.19 17.92
N ASN A 10 11.96 8.30 18.65
CA ASN A 10 11.41 9.59 19.09
C ASN A 10 12.46 10.44 19.81
N LYS A 11 13.28 9.84 20.69
CA LYS A 11 14.27 10.57 21.48
C LYS A 11 15.28 11.29 20.58
N ILE A 12 15.88 10.55 19.65
CA ILE A 12 16.89 11.09 18.73
C ILE A 12 16.28 12.19 17.85
N TYR A 13 15.05 12.00 17.40
CA TYR A 13 14.40 12.89 16.44
C TYR A 13 13.89 14.18 17.09
N THR A 14 13.46 14.11 18.35
CA THR A 14 13.18 15.29 19.17
C THR A 14 14.44 16.08 19.45
N GLU A 15 15.55 15.43 19.81
CA GLU A 15 16.84 16.11 20.07
C GLU A 15 17.41 16.81 18.84
N GLN A 16 17.00 16.43 17.62
CA GLN A 16 17.47 16.98 16.35
C GLN A 16 16.50 17.97 15.68
N ASN A 17 15.40 18.34 16.35
CA ASN A 17 14.33 19.17 15.80
C ASN A 17 13.78 18.63 14.46
N PHE A 18 13.67 17.31 14.35
CA PHE A 18 13.36 16.64 13.09
C PHE A 18 12.02 17.09 12.49
N PHE A 19 10.96 17.12 13.31
CA PHE A 19 9.61 17.44 12.84
C PHE A 19 9.45 18.92 12.45
N GLU A 20 10.16 19.81 13.13
CA GLU A 20 10.20 21.23 12.80
C GLU A 20 10.85 21.43 11.43
N LYS A 21 12.03 20.83 11.21
CA LYS A 21 12.70 20.83 9.89
C LYS A 21 11.85 20.18 8.80
N LEU A 22 11.14 19.09 9.12
CA LEU A 22 10.23 18.44 8.18
C LEU A 22 9.12 19.39 7.74
N SER A 23 8.52 20.10 8.69
CA SER A 23 7.51 21.11 8.41
C SER A 23 8.08 22.23 7.54
N GLU A 24 9.26 22.76 7.88
CA GLU A 24 9.94 23.82 7.11
C GLU A 24 10.23 23.41 5.67
N TYR A 25 10.85 22.26 5.45
CA TYR A 25 11.11 21.75 4.11
C TYR A 25 9.83 21.47 3.34
N TYR A 26 8.81 20.91 3.99
CA TYR A 26 7.52 20.69 3.35
C TYR A 26 6.89 22.00 2.86
N GLN A 27 6.87 23.04 3.68
CA GLN A 27 6.34 24.35 3.29
C GLN A 27 7.17 24.99 2.18
N LEU A 28 8.50 24.84 2.24
CA LEU A 28 9.39 25.32 1.19
C LEU A 28 9.08 24.65 -0.15
N ILE A 29 9.05 23.32 -0.21
CA ILE A 29 8.77 22.59 -1.46
C ILE A 29 7.36 22.94 -1.98
N LYS A 30 6.37 23.03 -1.08
CA LYS A 30 5.00 23.39 -1.46
C LYS A 30 4.93 24.78 -2.11
N ARG A 31 5.74 25.74 -1.64
CA ARG A 31 5.80 27.10 -2.17
C ARG A 31 6.59 27.17 -3.49
N GLU A 32 7.79 26.60 -3.52
CA GLU A 32 8.72 26.70 -4.66
C GLU A 32 8.41 25.69 -5.78
N SER A 33 7.68 24.64 -5.48
CA SER A 33 7.36 23.53 -6.39
C SER A 33 5.97 22.98 -6.12
N PRO A 34 4.90 23.78 -6.29
CA PRO A 34 3.53 23.39 -5.94
C PRO A 34 3.00 22.18 -6.71
N ASN A 35 3.59 21.87 -7.87
CA ASN A 35 3.22 20.74 -8.72
C ASN A 35 4.05 19.46 -8.44
N ALA A 36 5.02 19.51 -7.52
CA ALA A 36 5.79 18.34 -7.16
C ALA A 36 4.88 17.28 -6.50
N LYS A 37 5.07 16.03 -6.90
CA LYS A 37 4.36 14.89 -6.31
C LYS A 37 5.16 14.36 -5.12
N LEU A 38 4.48 13.76 -4.14
CA LEU A 38 5.11 13.12 -2.98
C LEU A 38 5.91 14.12 -2.12
N LEU A 39 5.35 15.30 -1.90
CA LEU A 39 5.98 16.40 -1.15
C LEU A 39 6.50 15.94 0.21
N GLU A 40 5.74 15.10 0.92
CA GLU A 40 6.09 14.54 2.22
C GLU A 40 7.33 13.65 2.13
N GLN A 41 7.44 12.83 1.08
CA GLN A 41 8.60 11.94 0.88
C GLN A 41 9.85 12.75 0.51
N ILE A 42 9.69 13.82 -0.28
CA ILE A 42 10.78 14.72 -0.65
C ILE A 42 11.26 15.49 0.59
N ALA A 43 10.34 16.09 1.35
CA ALA A 43 10.66 16.79 2.59
C ALA A 43 11.38 15.86 3.57
N PHE A 44 10.87 14.64 3.76
CA PHE A 44 11.51 13.63 4.60
C PHE A 44 12.93 13.31 4.15
N ALA A 45 13.16 13.13 2.84
CA ALA A 45 14.51 12.88 2.31
C ALA A 45 15.47 14.06 2.61
N LEU A 46 15.01 15.30 2.46
CA LEU A 46 15.80 16.49 2.77
C LEU A 46 16.15 16.60 4.25
N VAL A 47 15.20 16.34 5.16
CA VAL A 47 15.48 16.36 6.60
C VAL A 47 16.52 15.31 6.95
N ILE A 48 16.39 14.09 6.42
CA ILE A 48 17.34 13.03 6.77
C ILE A 48 18.75 13.38 6.30
N GLU A 49 18.89 13.90 5.08
CA GLU A 49 20.18 14.39 4.57
C GLU A 49 20.73 15.50 5.47
N SER A 50 19.91 16.48 5.85
CA SER A 50 20.31 17.60 6.71
C SER A 50 20.73 17.19 8.12
N THR A 51 20.21 16.08 8.63
CA THR A 51 20.48 15.56 9.97
C THR A 51 21.61 14.52 9.98
N LYS A 52 22.21 14.21 8.81
CA LYS A 52 23.12 13.07 8.62
C LYS A 52 22.53 11.78 9.20
N GLY A 53 21.22 11.64 9.11
CA GLY A 53 20.50 10.51 9.69
C GLY A 53 20.97 9.20 9.07
N LYS A 54 21.19 8.18 9.92
CA LYS A 54 21.57 6.84 9.44
C LYS A 54 20.32 6.00 9.20
N PHE A 55 20.17 5.48 7.99
CA PHE A 55 19.11 4.52 7.68
C PHE A 55 19.55 3.09 7.99
N LYS A 56 18.68 2.35 8.67
CA LYS A 56 18.73 0.88 8.68
C LYS A 56 17.64 0.37 7.75
N LYS A 57 18.02 -0.31 6.65
CA LYS A 57 17.04 -1.00 5.80
C LYS A 57 16.34 -2.06 6.66
N ILE A 58 15.01 -1.99 6.72
CA ILE A 58 14.19 -3.03 7.33
C ILE A 58 13.90 -4.13 6.30
N PRO A 59 13.61 -5.37 6.75
CA PRO A 59 13.22 -6.44 5.85
C PRO A 59 12.03 -6.07 4.96
N GLU A 60 12.01 -6.61 3.74
CA GLU A 60 10.96 -6.31 2.75
C GLU A 60 9.57 -6.80 3.20
N THR A 61 9.53 -7.73 4.16
CA THR A 61 8.31 -8.18 4.83
C THR A 61 7.53 -7.07 5.52
N TYR A 62 8.16 -5.93 5.84
CA TYR A 62 7.51 -4.74 6.40
C TYR A 62 7.07 -3.71 5.34
N ASN A 63 7.25 -3.97 4.05
CA ASN A 63 6.83 -3.05 2.98
C ASN A 63 6.38 -3.84 1.75
N HIS A 64 5.54 -4.86 1.95
CA HIS A 64 5.04 -5.71 0.87
C HIS A 64 4.08 -4.92 -0.02
N ARG A 65 4.38 -4.80 -1.32
CA ARG A 65 3.62 -3.97 -2.25
C ARG A 65 2.67 -4.82 -3.08
N VAL A 66 1.39 -4.53 -2.96
CA VAL A 66 0.25 -5.18 -3.66
C VAL A 66 0.32 -5.12 -5.19
N LEU A 67 1.32 -4.50 -5.82
CA LEU A 67 1.44 -4.41 -7.27
C LEU A 67 2.71 -5.05 -7.84
N SER A 68 3.68 -5.45 -7.01
CA SER A 68 5.06 -5.62 -7.52
C SER A 68 5.81 -6.88 -7.10
N THR A 69 5.20 -7.89 -6.52
CA THR A 69 5.97 -9.04 -6.03
C THR A 69 5.27 -10.37 -6.27
N ARG A 70 6.07 -11.41 -6.57
CA ARG A 70 5.69 -12.81 -6.37
C ARG A 70 5.32 -12.95 -4.90
N GLU A 71 4.06 -13.21 -4.62
CA GLU A 71 3.49 -13.10 -3.27
C GLU A 71 3.58 -14.38 -2.45
N SER A 72 4.03 -15.44 -3.10
CA SER A 72 4.44 -16.70 -2.50
C SER A 72 5.86 -16.94 -3.00
N ASP A 73 6.76 -17.28 -2.10
CA ASP A 73 7.92 -18.06 -2.54
C ASP A 73 7.42 -19.42 -3.07
N ASP A 74 8.28 -20.20 -3.71
CA ASP A 74 7.88 -21.51 -4.25
C ASP A 74 7.40 -22.49 -3.13
N ASN A 75 7.52 -22.09 -1.85
CA ASN A 75 7.09 -22.83 -0.67
C ASN A 75 5.72 -22.36 -0.11
N PHE A 76 5.07 -21.38 -0.74
CA PHE A 76 3.82 -20.77 -0.26
C PHE A 76 3.92 -20.17 1.16
N GLU A 77 5.12 -19.80 1.59
CA GLU A 77 5.31 -19.14 2.88
C GLU A 77 4.98 -17.64 2.78
N PHE A 78 4.27 -17.13 3.78
CA PHE A 78 3.82 -15.74 3.84
C PHE A 78 4.29 -15.07 5.14
N ASP A 79 5.54 -14.58 5.17
CA ASP A 79 6.07 -13.78 6.30
C ASP A 79 5.80 -12.27 6.12
N THR A 80 4.77 -11.89 5.37
CA THR A 80 4.43 -10.46 5.20
C THR A 80 3.86 -9.89 6.50
N LYS A 81 4.52 -8.87 7.05
CA LYS A 81 4.15 -8.18 8.29
C LYS A 81 3.36 -6.91 8.05
N ASN A 82 3.59 -6.25 6.90
CA ASN A 82 2.84 -5.06 6.51
C ASN A 82 2.58 -5.04 5.01
N ILE A 83 1.30 -4.87 4.67
CA ILE A 83 0.84 -4.73 3.29
C ILE A 83 0.74 -3.23 2.98
N HIS A 84 1.66 -2.76 2.13
CA HIS A 84 1.63 -1.42 1.61
C HIS A 84 0.71 -1.36 0.38
N PHE A 85 -0.53 -0.93 0.61
CA PHE A 85 -1.58 -0.87 -0.40
C PHE A 85 -1.48 0.40 -1.29
N ILE A 86 -0.56 0.40 -2.25
CA ILE A 86 -0.26 1.56 -3.14
C ILE A 86 -1.09 1.58 -4.42
N THR A 87 -2.32 1.09 -4.37
CA THR A 87 -3.16 1.03 -5.58
C THR A 87 -4.14 2.21 -5.62
N LYS A 88 -4.63 2.52 -6.82
CA LYS A 88 -5.75 3.45 -7.02
C LYS A 88 -7.09 2.87 -6.51
N PHE A 89 -7.15 1.55 -6.33
CA PHE A 89 -8.36 0.81 -5.98
C PHE A 89 -8.51 0.71 -4.48
N LYS A 90 -8.94 1.80 -3.86
CA LYS A 90 -9.04 1.86 -2.41
C LYS A 90 -10.01 0.80 -1.86
N PRO A 91 -9.66 0.07 -0.79
CA PRO A 91 -10.48 -1.03 -0.27
C PRO A 91 -11.90 -0.63 0.10
N TRP A 92 -12.08 0.58 0.62
CA TRP A 92 -13.37 1.16 1.01
C TRP A 92 -14.24 1.63 -0.16
N LYS A 93 -13.73 1.60 -1.40
CA LYS A 93 -14.51 1.91 -2.59
C LYS A 93 -15.15 0.65 -3.15
N LYS A 94 -16.27 0.85 -3.84
CA LYS A 94 -16.97 -0.20 -4.58
C LYS A 94 -16.07 -0.83 -5.61
N LEU A 95 -16.11 -2.16 -5.69
CA LEU A 95 -15.37 -2.91 -6.69
C LEU A 95 -16.12 -2.87 -8.03
N GLU A 96 -15.59 -2.11 -8.98
CA GLU A 96 -16.17 -1.99 -10.32
C GLU A 96 -15.58 -3.04 -11.29
N LYS A 97 -16.38 -3.50 -12.27
CA LYS A 97 -15.94 -4.48 -13.27
C LYS A 97 -14.69 -4.03 -14.04
N ASN A 98 -14.56 -2.74 -14.32
CA ASN A 98 -13.40 -2.20 -15.05
C ASN A 98 -12.11 -2.24 -14.22
N ILE A 99 -12.23 -2.05 -12.90
CA ILE A 99 -11.12 -2.23 -11.95
C ILE A 99 -10.67 -3.69 -11.96
N ILE A 100 -11.63 -4.61 -11.97
CA ILE A 100 -11.35 -6.05 -12.01
C ILE A 100 -10.55 -6.39 -13.27
N LYS A 101 -11.08 -6.00 -14.43
CA LYS A 101 -10.40 -6.21 -15.72
C LYS A 101 -9.00 -5.61 -15.72
N TRP A 102 -8.83 -4.36 -15.29
CA TRP A 102 -7.52 -3.71 -15.26
C TRP A 102 -6.51 -4.50 -14.43
N ALA A 103 -6.88 -4.94 -13.23
CA ALA A 103 -5.95 -5.65 -12.35
C ALA A 103 -5.58 -7.02 -12.91
N ILE A 104 -6.51 -7.73 -13.56
CA ILE A 104 -6.20 -8.95 -14.33
C ILE A 104 -5.18 -8.64 -15.43
N PHE A 105 -5.42 -7.62 -16.26
CA PHE A 105 -4.50 -7.31 -17.37
C PHE A 105 -3.09 -6.90 -16.92
N ASN A 106 -2.93 -6.46 -15.66
CA ASN A 106 -1.69 -5.99 -15.07
C ASN A 106 -1.06 -6.98 -14.07
N ASN A 107 -1.42 -8.27 -14.10
CA ASN A 107 -0.86 -9.29 -13.20
C ASN A 107 -1.10 -9.01 -11.70
N GLY A 108 -2.21 -8.34 -11.36
CA GLY A 108 -2.57 -7.93 -10.00
C GLY A 108 -3.78 -8.67 -9.43
N SER A 109 -3.87 -9.98 -9.63
CA SER A 109 -5.02 -10.82 -9.23
C SER A 109 -5.34 -10.76 -7.74
N HIS A 110 -4.31 -10.74 -6.92
CA HIS A 110 -4.35 -10.76 -5.47
C HIS A 110 -4.91 -9.49 -4.82
N ILE A 111 -5.12 -8.42 -5.58
CA ILE A 111 -5.61 -7.14 -5.04
C ILE A 111 -6.95 -7.30 -4.32
N TYR A 112 -7.80 -8.23 -4.77
CA TYR A 112 -9.10 -8.45 -4.15
C TYR A 112 -8.99 -9.29 -2.88
N LEU A 113 -8.00 -10.17 -2.77
CA LEU A 113 -7.68 -10.90 -1.53
C LEU A 113 -7.27 -9.91 -0.45
N TYR A 114 -6.34 -9.01 -0.74
CA TYR A 114 -5.93 -7.96 0.21
C TYR A 114 -7.06 -7.01 0.56
N ARG A 115 -7.87 -6.62 -0.42
CA ARG A 115 -9.08 -5.84 -0.17
C ARG A 115 -10.02 -6.58 0.78
N ASN A 116 -10.22 -7.87 0.57
CA ASN A 116 -11.12 -8.67 1.38
C ASN A 116 -10.64 -8.81 2.82
N LEU A 117 -9.34 -9.08 3.00
CA LEU A 117 -8.69 -9.09 4.31
C LEU A 117 -8.89 -7.74 5.01
N TRP A 118 -8.62 -6.64 4.32
CA TRP A 118 -8.84 -5.31 4.89
C TRP A 118 -10.29 -5.09 5.32
N LEU A 119 -11.26 -5.46 4.49
CA LEU A 119 -12.68 -5.33 4.81
C LEU A 119 -13.09 -6.19 6.00
N ASP A 120 -12.59 -7.43 6.11
CA ASP A 120 -12.88 -8.32 7.23
C ASP A 120 -12.40 -7.75 8.57
N TYR A 121 -11.22 -7.11 8.60
CA TYR A 121 -10.73 -6.43 9.79
C TYR A 121 -11.45 -5.10 10.04
N ALA A 122 -11.60 -4.27 9.01
CA ALA A 122 -12.16 -2.93 9.13
C ALA A 122 -13.64 -2.96 9.51
N SER A 123 -14.42 -3.93 9.01
CA SER A 123 -15.84 -4.06 9.34
C SER A 123 -16.12 -4.44 10.79
N LYS A 124 -15.09 -4.81 11.56
CA LYS A 124 -15.20 -5.10 13.00
C LYS A 124 -15.01 -3.85 13.86
N ILE A 125 -14.61 -2.72 13.27
CA ILE A 125 -14.41 -1.45 13.96
C ILE A 125 -15.76 -0.73 14.07
N GLU A 126 -16.09 -0.27 15.27
CA GLU A 126 -17.33 0.48 15.53
C GLU A 126 -17.41 1.75 14.66
N GLY A 127 -18.57 1.96 14.02
CA GLY A 127 -18.82 3.11 13.16
C GLY A 127 -18.24 2.98 11.75
N PHE A 128 -17.62 1.85 11.39
CA PHE A 128 -17.12 1.60 10.03
C PHE A 128 -18.22 1.74 8.97
N GLU A 129 -19.41 1.23 9.26
CA GLU A 129 -20.59 1.25 8.40
C GLU A 129 -21.09 2.66 8.05
N ILE A 130 -20.74 3.66 8.86
CA ILE A 130 -21.06 5.08 8.61
C ILE A 130 -20.24 5.60 7.41
N PHE A 131 -19.02 5.09 7.24
CA PHE A 131 -18.07 5.58 6.24
C PHE A 131 -17.91 4.62 5.05
N CYS A 132 -18.28 3.36 5.20
CA CYS A 132 -18.11 2.35 4.17
C CYS A 132 -19.29 1.36 4.14
N MET A 133 -19.92 1.26 2.96
CA MET A 133 -21.01 0.30 2.72
C MET A 133 -20.52 -1.05 2.16
N GLU A 134 -19.21 -1.18 1.90
CA GLU A 134 -18.64 -2.39 1.33
C GLU A 134 -18.52 -3.47 2.41
N LYS A 135 -18.79 -4.71 2.00
CA LYS A 135 -18.71 -5.88 2.87
C LYS A 135 -17.63 -6.85 2.38
N PRO A 136 -16.99 -7.60 3.28
CA PRO A 136 -16.12 -8.68 2.87
C PRO A 136 -16.93 -9.69 2.04
N LEU A 137 -16.32 -10.17 0.96
CA LEU A 137 -16.77 -11.28 0.17
C LEU A 137 -16.67 -12.57 1.00
N THR A 138 -17.65 -13.45 0.80
CA THR A 138 -17.59 -14.82 1.31
C THR A 138 -16.47 -15.61 0.63
N VAL A 139 -16.02 -16.69 1.28
CA VAL A 139 -15.03 -17.62 0.71
C VAL A 139 -15.45 -18.11 -0.69
N LYS A 140 -16.74 -18.45 -0.88
CA LYS A 140 -17.27 -18.88 -2.19
C LYS A 140 -17.13 -17.80 -3.26
N GLN A 141 -17.39 -16.54 -2.90
CA GLN A 141 -17.23 -15.41 -3.83
C GLN A 141 -15.77 -15.14 -4.17
N LEU A 142 -14.86 -15.28 -3.20
CA LEU A 142 -13.42 -15.16 -3.43
C LEU A 142 -12.91 -16.24 -4.39
N VAL A 143 -13.26 -17.50 -4.13
CA VAL A 143 -12.88 -18.62 -5.02
C VAL A 143 -13.42 -18.41 -6.43
N GLY A 144 -14.70 -18.02 -6.57
CA GLY A 144 -15.27 -17.74 -7.88
C GLY A 144 -14.57 -16.58 -8.61
N MET A 145 -14.12 -15.56 -7.88
CA MET A 145 -13.37 -14.44 -8.44
C MET A 145 -11.96 -14.86 -8.88
N GLU A 146 -11.23 -15.61 -8.06
CA GLU A 146 -9.90 -16.14 -8.43
C GLU A 146 -9.98 -17.06 -9.64
N MET A 147 -10.96 -17.97 -9.70
CA MET A 147 -11.19 -18.82 -10.87
C MET A 147 -11.43 -17.99 -12.15
N HIS A 148 -12.23 -16.93 -12.04
CA HIS A 148 -12.49 -16.04 -13.17
C HIS A 148 -11.21 -15.31 -13.64
N VAL A 149 -10.41 -14.83 -12.68
CA VAL A 149 -9.14 -14.16 -12.93
C VAL A 149 -8.16 -15.10 -13.63
N VAL A 150 -7.96 -16.31 -13.12
CA VAL A 150 -7.09 -17.35 -13.72
C VAL A 150 -7.53 -17.70 -15.14
N ARG A 151 -8.85 -17.87 -15.36
CA ARG A 151 -9.39 -18.13 -16.70
C ARG A 151 -9.02 -17.02 -17.68
N CYS A 152 -9.19 -15.76 -17.28
CA CYS A 152 -8.85 -14.61 -18.12
C CYS A 152 -7.34 -14.46 -18.36
N PHE A 153 -6.47 -14.87 -17.41
CA PHE A 153 -5.03 -14.96 -17.65
C PHE A 153 -4.68 -16.00 -18.70
N ASN A 154 -5.26 -17.19 -18.61
CA ASN A 154 -5.00 -18.27 -19.55
C ASN A 154 -5.44 -17.89 -20.98
N GLU A 155 -6.61 -17.28 -21.14
CA GLU A 155 -7.10 -16.75 -22.42
C GLU A 155 -6.08 -15.77 -23.06
N LYS A 156 -5.39 -14.95 -22.25
CA LYS A 156 -4.36 -14.00 -22.74
C LYS A 156 -3.07 -14.69 -23.19
N LEU A 157 -2.69 -15.82 -22.59
CA LEU A 157 -1.45 -16.54 -22.94
C LEU A 157 -1.61 -17.36 -24.23
N THR A 158 -2.84 -17.72 -24.58
CA THR A 158 -3.17 -18.53 -25.77
C THR A 158 -3.43 -17.70 -27.04
N HIS A 159 -3.37 -16.37 -26.95
CA HIS A 159 -3.58 -15.42 -28.05
C HIS A 159 -2.37 -14.49 -28.20
#